data_AF-A0A923E9T1-F1
#
_entry.id   AF-A0A923E9T1-F1
#
_cell.length_a   1.000
_cell.length_b   1.000
_cell.length_c   1.000
_cell.angle_alpha   90.00
_cell.angle_beta   90.00
_cell.angle_gamma   90.00
#
_symmetry.space_group_name_H-M   'P 1'
#
loop_
_entity.id
_entity.type
_entity.pdbx_description
1 polymer ?
#
loop_
_entity_poly.entity_id
_entity_poly.type
_entity_poly.pdbx_seq_one_letter_code
_entity_poly.pdbx_strand_id
1 'polypeptide(L)'
;MGCRCNDITKCTSDIFKVSEMKKLFSDTKVLNFSVSMQLQQLAINCMTTFSCVNMMELMSEEKKLNKDVTELLPNLVKKCEDKIEQLKSQKRSMQIEDIEYHSKDDD
;
A
#
# COMPACT_ATOMS: atom_id res chain seq x y z
N MET A 1 12.29 35.18 4.38
CA MET A 1 11.74 33.86 4.00
C MET A 1 10.23 34.05 3.82
N GLY A 2 9.51 33.25 3.02
CA GLY A 2 8.07 33.48 2.76
C GLY A 2 7.17 32.39 3.35
N CYS A 3 5.86 32.68 3.51
CA CYS A 3 4.79 31.76 3.93
C CYS A 3 4.97 30.36 3.29
N ARG A 4 5.09 29.32 4.11
CA ARG A 4 5.21 27.91 3.64
C ARG A 4 3.86 27.24 3.44
N CYS A 5 2.79 28.01 3.58
CA CYS A 5 1.38 27.66 3.45
C CYS A 5 1.08 26.81 2.19
N ASN A 6 1.68 27.14 1.05
CA ASN A 6 1.55 26.37 -0.19
C ASN A 6 2.29 25.02 -0.14
N ASP A 7 3.48 24.96 0.46
CA ASP A 7 4.26 23.73 0.60
C ASP A 7 3.58 22.76 1.57
N ILE A 8 3.02 23.28 2.67
CA ILE A 8 2.23 22.50 3.64
C ILE A 8 1.00 21.91 2.95
N THR A 9 0.33 22.68 2.10
CA THR A 9 -0.84 22.22 1.33
C THR A 9 -0.45 21.11 0.34
N LYS A 10 0.64 21.29 -0.41
CA LYS A 10 1.16 20.25 -1.32
C LYS A 10 1.55 18.98 -0.57
N CYS A 11 2.26 19.09 0.55
CA CYS A 11 2.64 17.96 1.38
C CYS A 11 1.41 17.22 1.93
N THR A 12 0.35 17.95 2.26
CA THR A 12 -0.94 17.35 2.68
C THR A 12 -1.58 16.57 1.53
N SER A 13 -1.57 17.10 0.31
CA SER A 13 -2.06 16.40 -0.87
C SER A 13 -1.25 15.13 -1.17
N ASP A 14 0.08 15.19 -1.03
CA ASP A 14 0.95 14.03 -1.24
C ASP A 14 0.69 12.93 -0.20
N ILE A 15 0.51 13.30 1.08
CA ILE A 15 0.11 12.35 2.14
C ILE A 15 -1.22 11.66 1.77
N PHE A 16 -2.19 12.43 1.27
CA PHE A 16 -3.49 11.87 0.87
C PHE A 16 -3.33 10.86 -0.27
N LYS A 17 -2.63 11.22 -1.35
CA LYS A 17 -2.40 10.33 -2.51
C LYS A 17 -1.66 9.05 -2.12
N VAL A 18 -0.62 9.15 -1.29
CA VAL A 18 0.12 7.96 -0.83
C VAL A 18 -0.75 7.08 0.08
N SER A 19 -1.65 7.68 0.86
CA SER A 19 -2.63 6.94 1.67
C SER A 19 -3.66 6.20 0.82
N GLU A 20 -4.14 6.82 -0.26
CA GLU A 20 -5.02 6.15 -1.23
C GLU A 20 -4.31 4.97 -1.91
N MET A 21 -3.07 5.16 -2.35
CA MET A 21 -2.26 4.07 -2.92
C MET A 21 -2.09 2.91 -1.93
N LYS A 22 -1.77 3.21 -0.66
CA LYS A 22 -1.68 2.19 0.40
C LYS A 22 -2.97 1.39 0.55
N LYS A 23 -4.12 2.07 0.50
CA LYS A 23 -5.44 1.43 0.59
C LYS A 23 -5.66 0.48 -0.58
N LEU A 24 -5.41 0.94 -1.81
CA LEU A 24 -5.54 0.11 -3.01
C LEU A 24 -4.66 -1.13 -2.96
N PHE A 25 -3.41 -1.02 -2.48
CA PHE A 25 -2.54 -2.18 -2.30
C PHE A 25 -3.07 -3.13 -1.21
N SER A 26 -3.56 -2.60 -0.09
CA SER A 26 -4.18 -3.42 0.96
C SER A 26 -5.40 -4.19 0.43
N ASP A 27 -6.28 -3.52 -0.30
CA ASP A 27 -7.48 -4.12 -0.89
C ASP A 27 -7.11 -5.20 -1.92
N THR A 28 -6.08 -4.96 -2.73
CA THR A 28 -5.54 -5.94 -3.69
C THR A 28 -5.01 -7.19 -2.99
N LYS A 29 -4.35 -7.04 -1.83
CA LYS A 29 -3.89 -8.18 -1.01
C LYS A 29 -5.05 -9.05 -0.55
N VAL A 30 -6.14 -8.42 -0.10
CA VAL A 30 -7.35 -9.11 0.37
C VAL A 30 -8.02 -9.86 -0.77
N LEU A 31 -8.16 -9.21 -1.94
CA LEU A 31 -8.71 -9.84 -3.14
C LEU A 31 -7.86 -11.03 -3.59
N ASN A 32 -6.54 -10.89 -3.62
CA ASN A 32 -5.65 -11.99 -4.00
C ASN A 32 -5.77 -13.19 -3.06
N PHE A 33 -5.86 -12.95 -1.74
CA PHE A 33 -6.10 -14.00 -0.76
C PHE A 33 -7.45 -14.70 -1.00
N SER A 34 -8.51 -13.92 -1.27
CA SER A 34 -9.83 -14.47 -1.57
C SER A 34 -9.84 -15.32 -2.84
N VAL A 35 -9.20 -14.85 -3.92
CA VAL A 35 -9.06 -15.59 -5.18
C VAL A 35 -8.26 -16.88 -4.97
N SER A 36 -7.13 -16.81 -4.26
CA SER A 36 -6.32 -18.01 -3.95
C SER A 36 -7.14 -19.05 -3.19
N MET A 37 -7.98 -18.61 -2.26
CA MET A 37 -8.87 -19.50 -1.51
C MET A 37 -9.96 -20.13 -2.37
N GLN A 38 -10.58 -19.36 -3.27
CA GLN A 38 -11.56 -19.88 -4.23
C GLN A 38 -10.92 -20.87 -5.20
N LEU A 39 -9.70 -20.58 -5.68
CA LEU A 39 -8.95 -21.48 -6.54
C LEU A 39 -8.64 -22.79 -5.81
N GLN A 40 -8.14 -22.75 -4.57
CA GLN A 40 -7.94 -23.96 -3.77
C GLN A 40 -9.23 -24.76 -3.56
N GLN A 41 -10.35 -24.10 -3.29
CA GLN A 41 -11.64 -24.77 -3.12
C GLN A 41 -12.10 -25.45 -4.42
N LEU A 42 -11.99 -24.76 -5.56
CA LEU A 42 -12.27 -25.34 -6.88
C LEU A 42 -11.37 -26.54 -7.14
N ALA A 43 -10.10 -26.40 -6.79
CA ALA A 43 -9.10 -27.42 -6.94
C ALA A 43 -9.49 -28.69 -6.12
N ILE A 44 -9.84 -28.54 -4.85
CA ILE A 44 -10.33 -29.65 -4.01
C ILE A 44 -11.58 -30.29 -4.61
N ASN A 45 -12.55 -29.48 -5.04
CA ASN A 45 -13.77 -29.97 -5.69
C ASN A 45 -13.45 -30.77 -6.97
N CYS A 46 -12.47 -30.32 -7.77
CA CYS A 46 -11.97 -31.05 -8.93
C CYS A 46 -11.33 -32.38 -8.51
N MET A 47 -10.46 -32.41 -7.50
CA MET A 47 -9.88 -33.66 -6.95
C MET A 47 -10.96 -34.66 -6.52
N THR A 48 -12.02 -34.20 -5.85
CA THR A 48 -13.11 -35.07 -5.39
C THR A 48 -13.99 -35.58 -6.53
N THR A 49 -14.05 -34.85 -7.65
CA THR A 49 -14.93 -35.16 -8.79
C THR A 49 -14.19 -35.91 -9.91
N PHE A 50 -12.90 -35.63 -10.09
CA PHE A 50 -12.02 -36.17 -11.12
C PHE A 50 -10.61 -36.36 -10.53
N SER A 51 -9.95 -37.49 -10.80
CA SER A 51 -8.53 -37.65 -10.48
C SER A 51 -7.68 -36.78 -11.41
N CYS A 52 -7.55 -35.47 -11.11
CA CYS A 52 -6.69 -34.57 -11.87
C CYS A 52 -5.21 -34.87 -11.56
N VAL A 53 -4.51 -35.48 -12.53
CA VAL A 53 -3.11 -35.93 -12.39
C VAL A 53 -2.12 -34.75 -12.21
N ASN A 54 -2.50 -33.55 -12.64
CA ASN A 54 -1.67 -32.34 -12.72
C ASN A 54 -1.93 -31.31 -11.60
N MET A 55 -2.59 -31.75 -10.53
CA MET A 55 -3.10 -30.88 -9.47
C MET A 55 -2.02 -30.12 -8.70
N MET A 56 -0.94 -30.82 -8.36
CA MET A 56 0.20 -30.27 -7.64
C MET A 56 0.94 -29.23 -8.49
N GLU A 57 0.95 -29.43 -9.81
CA GLU A 57 1.56 -28.55 -10.80
C GLU A 57 0.74 -27.26 -10.96
N LEU A 58 -0.59 -27.37 -10.99
CA LEU A 58 -1.49 -26.21 -11.04
C LEU A 58 -1.33 -25.30 -9.81
N MET A 59 -1.29 -25.88 -8.60
CA MET A 59 -1.05 -25.11 -7.38
C MET A 59 0.34 -24.44 -7.36
N SER A 60 1.37 -25.11 -7.89
CA SER A 60 2.72 -24.58 -7.98
C SER A 60 2.80 -23.39 -8.93
N GLU A 61 2.18 -23.51 -10.11
CA GLU A 61 2.13 -22.43 -11.11
C GLU A 61 1.27 -21.26 -10.64
N GLU A 62 0.15 -21.49 -9.94
CA GLU A 62 -0.62 -20.42 -9.28
C GLU A 62 0.26 -19.64 -8.29
N LYS A 63 1.04 -20.35 -7.48
CA LYS A 63 1.94 -19.75 -6.48
C LYS A 63 3.08 -18.95 -7.12
N LYS A 64 3.61 -19.41 -8.27
CA LYS A 64 4.58 -18.65 -9.07
C LYS A 64 3.95 -17.41 -9.71
N LEU A 65 2.75 -17.54 -10.27
CA LEU A 65 2.04 -16.44 -10.89
C LEU A 65 1.71 -15.34 -9.87
N ASN A 66 1.31 -15.74 -8.66
CA ASN A 66 0.99 -14.84 -7.55
C ASN A 66 2.23 -14.43 -6.74
N LYS A 67 3.45 -14.82 -7.12
CA LYS A 67 4.67 -14.50 -6.37
C LYS A 67 4.84 -13.00 -6.19
N ASP A 68 4.63 -12.22 -7.25
CA ASP A 68 4.73 -10.77 -7.21
C ASP A 68 3.71 -10.15 -6.25
N VAL A 69 2.49 -10.69 -6.21
CA VAL A 69 1.45 -10.23 -5.27
C VAL A 69 1.78 -10.65 -3.83
N THR A 70 2.41 -11.80 -3.64
CA THR A 70 2.71 -12.33 -2.31
C THR A 70 3.96 -11.68 -1.71
N GLU A 71 4.95 -11.33 -2.53
CA GLU A 71 6.25 -10.82 -2.10
C GLU A 71 6.40 -9.30 -2.29
N LEU A 72 5.94 -8.73 -3.41
CA LEU A 72 6.14 -7.30 -3.70
C LEU A 72 5.08 -6.43 -3.02
N LEU A 73 3.84 -6.90 -2.95
CA LEU A 73 2.73 -6.12 -2.42
C LEU A 73 2.90 -5.72 -0.94
N PRO A 74 3.34 -6.60 -0.03
CA PRO A 74 3.65 -6.22 1.36
C PRO A 74 4.78 -5.18 1.44
N ASN A 75 5.78 -5.31 0.57
CA ASN A 75 6.89 -4.36 0.49
C ASN A 75 6.43 -2.98 -0.01
N LEU A 76 5.50 -2.92 -0.96
CA LEU A 76 4.89 -1.68 -1.43
C LEU A 76 4.03 -1.02 -0.35
N VAL A 77 3.23 -1.80 0.39
CA VAL A 77 2.46 -1.30 1.54
C VAL A 77 3.40 -0.67 2.57
N LYS A 78 4.49 -1.35 2.93
CA LYS A 78 5.48 -0.85 3.87
C LYS A 78 6.15 0.43 3.36
N LYS A 79 6.55 0.49 2.07
CA LYS A 79 7.10 1.71 1.46
C LYS A 79 6.13 2.89 1.54
N CYS A 80 4.83 2.66 1.33
CA CYS A 80 3.82 3.69 1.50
C CYS A 80 3.71 4.15 2.96
N GLU A 81 3.75 3.23 3.93
CA GLU A 81 3.75 3.55 5.37
C GLU A 81 4.95 4.42 5.76
N ASP A 82 6.15 3.97 5.41
CA ASP A 82 7.40 4.69 5.69
C ASP A 82 7.36 6.10 5.07
N LYS A 83 6.84 6.22 3.85
CA LYS A 83 6.72 7.51 3.16
C LYS A 83 5.69 8.43 3.80
N ILE A 84 4.57 7.90 4.28
CA ILE A 84 3.56 8.66 5.01
C ILE A 84 4.16 9.21 6.30
N GLU A 85 4.91 8.41 7.05
CA GLU A 85 5.58 8.88 8.28
C GLU A 85 6.61 9.96 7.98
N GLN A 86 7.43 9.78 6.94
CA GLN A 86 8.38 10.79 6.50
C GLN A 86 7.69 12.11 6.15
N LEU A 87 6.63 12.07 5.33
CA LEU A 87 5.89 13.27 4.92
C LEU A 87 5.18 13.93 6.10
N LYS A 88 4.64 13.16 7.05
CA LYS A 88 4.06 13.69 8.29
C LYS A 88 5.11 14.43 9.12
N SER A 89 6.31 13.88 9.23
CA SER A 89 7.43 14.53 9.93
C SER A 89 7.83 15.83 9.24
N GLN A 90 8.01 15.81 7.91
CA GLN A 90 8.33 17.00 7.12
C GLN A 90 7.25 18.08 7.24
N LYS A 91 5.97 17.70 7.17
CA LYS A 91 4.85 18.63 7.36
C LYS A 91 4.90 19.30 8.73
N ARG A 92 5.18 18.55 9.81
CA ARG A 92 5.32 19.12 11.15
C ARG A 92 6.48 20.11 11.22
N SER A 93 7.63 19.81 10.63
CA SER A 93 8.76 20.75 10.57
C SER A 93 8.37 22.05 9.86
N MET A 94 7.75 21.93 8.68
CA MET A 94 7.30 23.11 7.92
C MET A 94 6.25 23.93 8.67
N GLN A 95 5.35 23.29 9.42
CA GLN A 95 4.36 23.98 10.26
C GLN A 95 5.03 24.75 11.41
N ILE A 96 6.05 24.17 12.05
CA ILE A 96 6.80 24.85 13.12
C ILE A 96 7.51 26.08 12.56
N GLU A 97 8.21 25.94 11.43
CA GLU A 97 8.91 27.04 10.77
C GLU A 97 7.95 28.16 10.33
N ASP A 98 6.78 27.80 9.81
CA ASP A 98 5.74 28.76 9.40
C ASP A 98 5.17 29.52 10.60
N ILE A 99 4.93 28.84 11.73
CA ILE A 99 4.52 29.48 12.99
C ILE A 99 5.60 30.43 13.49
N GLU A 100 6.86 30.01 13.53
CA GLU A 100 7.98 30.86 13.98
C GLU A 100 8.16 32.09 13.08
N TYR A 101 7.95 31.93 11.78
CA TYR A 101 8.01 33.03 10.82
C TYR A 101 6.89 34.05 11.08
N HIS A 102 5.65 33.59 11.18
CA HIS A 102 4.50 34.47 11.44
C HIS A 102 4.52 35.11 12.84
N SER A 103 5.06 34.42 13.84
CA SER A 103 5.17 34.97 15.21
C SER A 103 6.25 36.06 15.35
N LYS A 104 7.19 36.16 14.39
CA LYS A 104 8.26 37.17 14.37
C LYS A 104 7.93 38.40 13.54
N ASP A 105 6.95 38.30 12.64
CA ASP A 105 6.45 39.41 11.81
C ASP A 105 5.34 40.21 12.54
N ASP A 106 4.82 39.72 13.67
CA ASP A 106 3.78 40.36 14.51
C ASP A 106 4.33 41.20 15.70
N ASP A 107 5.67 41.30 15.85
CA ASP A 107 6.39 42.19 16.81
C ASP A 107 7.03 43.40 16.10
#